data_AF-A0A3E2GUQ0-F1
#
_entry.id   AF-A0A3E2GUQ0-F1
#
_cell.length_a   1.000
_cell.length_b   1.000
_cell.length_c   1.000
_cell.angle_alpha   90.00
_cell.angle_beta   90.00
_cell.angle_gamma   90.00
#
_symmetry.space_group_name_H-M   'P 1'
#
loop_
_entity.id
_entity.type
_entity.pdbx_description
1 polymer ?
#
loop_
_entity_poly.entity_id
_entity_poly.type
_entity_poly.pdbx_seq_one_letter_code
_entity_poly.pdbx_strand_id
1 'polypeptide(L)'
;MAPNLRREVVEAIESTLLNSDDDKYTIATAFDVSYETVQYIARGIQLCTIVGLDIGKRTGRPSVVTPEIEEVVIELVAMSNEIFQDEITDFVYDEFNVQLL
;
A
#
# COMPACT_ATOMS: atom_id res chain seq x y z
N MET A 1 17.46 -8.67 14.15
CA MET A 1 16.80 -7.69 13.27
C MET A 1 17.43 -7.83 11.91
N ALA A 2 16.70 -8.29 10.89
CA ALA A 2 17.23 -8.32 9.52
C ALA A 2 17.48 -6.86 9.08
N PRO A 3 18.62 -6.54 8.46
CA PRO A 3 18.87 -5.19 7.96
C PRO A 3 17.77 -4.81 6.98
N ASN A 4 17.20 -3.61 7.14
CA ASN A 4 16.25 -3.07 6.17
C ASN A 4 16.98 -2.92 4.84
N LEU A 5 16.62 -3.75 3.87
CA LEU A 5 17.12 -3.63 2.51
C LEU A 5 16.70 -2.29 1.93
N ARG A 6 17.64 -1.69 1.18
CA ARG A 6 17.33 -0.46 0.44
C ARG A 6 16.26 -0.78 -0.61
N ARG A 7 15.35 0.16 -0.82
CA ARG A 7 14.22 -0.01 -1.73
C ARG A 7 14.68 -0.37 -3.14
N GLU A 8 15.76 0.25 -3.62
CA GLU A 8 16.31 0.00 -4.96
C GLU A 8 16.79 -1.46 -5.12
N VAL A 9 17.28 -2.07 -4.04
CA VAL A 9 17.71 -3.48 -4.03
C VAL A 9 16.50 -4.41 -4.08
N VAL A 10 15.43 -4.08 -3.36
CA VAL A 10 14.18 -4.86 -3.39
C VAL A 10 13.57 -4.82 -4.79
N GLU A 11 13.46 -3.64 -5.39
CA GLU A 11 12.90 -3.47 -6.75
C GLU A 11 13.75 -4.22 -7.81
N ALA A 12 15.08 -4.23 -7.66
CA ALA A 12 15.95 -5.00 -8.55
C ALA A 12 15.78 -6.52 -8.39
N ILE A 13 15.61 -7.01 -7.15
CA ILE A 13 15.30 -8.42 -6.88
C ILE A 13 13.93 -8.79 -7.46
N GLU A 14 12.92 -7.93 -7.29
CA GLU A 14 11.57 -8.13 -7.86
C GLU A 14 11.62 -8.21 -9.39
N SER A 15 12.33 -7.28 -10.03
CA SER A 15 12.53 -7.30 -11.49
C SER A 15 13.23 -8.58 -11.94
N THR A 16 14.23 -9.05 -11.20
CA THR A 16 14.95 -10.29 -11.56
C THR A 16 14.04 -11.51 -11.42
N LEU A 17 13.26 -11.59 -10.34
CA LEU A 17 12.28 -12.67 -10.11
C LEU A 17 11.16 -12.73 -11.16
N LEU A 18 10.85 -11.61 -11.80
CA LEU A 18 9.80 -11.52 -12.82
C LEU A 18 10.31 -11.75 -14.25
N ASN A 19 11.58 -11.45 -14.51
CA ASN A 19 12.13 -11.40 -15.88
C ASN A 19 13.30 -12.37 -16.14
N SER A 20 13.77 -13.09 -15.12
CA SER A 20 14.82 -14.10 -15.25
C SER A 20 14.31 -15.49 -14.88
N ASP A 21 14.90 -16.52 -15.50
CA ASP A 21 14.73 -17.93 -15.12
C ASP A 21 15.70 -18.37 -14.01
N ASP A 22 16.49 -17.44 -13.47
CA ASP A 22 17.42 -17.70 -12.38
C ASP A 22 16.69 -18.24 -11.13
N ASP A 23 17.29 -19.25 -10.50
CA ASP A 23 16.76 -19.76 -9.25
C ASP A 23 17.00 -18.78 -8.09
N LYS A 24 16.23 -18.95 -7.01
CA LYS A 24 16.27 -18.05 -5.85
C LYS A 24 17.62 -18.03 -5.12
N TYR A 25 18.42 -19.10 -5.17
CA TYR A 25 19.76 -19.10 -4.58
C TYR A 25 20.74 -18.30 -5.44
N THR A 26 20.63 -18.42 -6.76
CA THR A 26 21.40 -17.61 -7.71
C THR A 26 21.10 -16.12 -7.51
N ILE A 27 19.83 -15.75 -7.37
CA ILE A 27 19.41 -14.37 -7.07
C ILE A 27 19.93 -13.91 -5.70
N ALA A 28 19.81 -14.75 -4.65
CA ALA A 28 20.30 -14.41 -3.32
C ALA A 28 21.81 -14.11 -3.31
N THR A 29 22.58 -14.90 -4.05
CA THR A 29 24.02 -14.72 -4.21
C THR A 29 24.35 -13.45 -5.00
N ALA A 30 23.61 -13.15 -6.06
CA ALA A 30 23.84 -11.97 -6.90
C ALA A 30 23.62 -10.64 -6.14
N PHE A 31 22.65 -10.62 -5.22
CA PHE A 31 22.30 -9.42 -4.45
C PHE A 31 22.92 -9.38 -3.03
N ASP A 32 23.75 -10.36 -2.68
CA ASP A 32 24.34 -10.52 -1.33
C ASP A 32 23.27 -10.47 -0.20
N VAL A 33 22.19 -11.23 -0.40
CA VAL A 33 21.07 -11.35 0.55
C VAL A 33 20.83 -12.81 0.92
N SER A 34 20.07 -13.04 2.00
CA SER A 34 19.71 -14.40 2.37
C SER A 34 18.66 -14.99 1.41
N TYR A 35 18.65 -16.31 1.29
CA TYR A 35 17.63 -17.01 0.51
C TYR A 35 16.22 -16.70 1.02
N GLU A 36 16.05 -16.58 2.35
CA GLU A 36 14.78 -16.26 2.99
C GLU A 36 14.28 -14.87 2.59
N THR A 37 15.18 -13.89 2.40
CA THR A 37 14.84 -12.57 1.87
C THR A 37 14.24 -12.68 0.47
N VAL A 38 14.90 -13.39 -0.44
CA VAL A 38 14.41 -13.58 -1.82
C VAL A 38 13.09 -14.36 -1.81
N GLN A 39 12.96 -15.37 -0.93
CA GLN A 39 11.73 -16.12 -0.77
C GLN A 39 10.58 -15.25 -0.26
N TYR A 40 10.83 -14.33 0.68
CA TYR A 40 9.85 -13.39 1.19
C TYR A 40 9.36 -12.45 0.09
N ILE A 41 10.27 -11.86 -0.69
CA ILE A 41 9.94 -10.98 -1.82
C ILE A 41 9.14 -11.74 -2.88
N ALA A 42 9.58 -12.94 -3.26
CA ALA A 42 8.85 -13.78 -4.22
C ALA A 42 7.42 -14.12 -3.78
N ARG A 43 7.21 -14.38 -2.47
CA ARG A 43 5.86 -14.57 -1.91
C ARG A 43 5.03 -13.30 -1.98
N GLY A 44 5.65 -12.13 -1.76
CA GLY A 44 5.02 -10.82 -1.96
C GLY A 44 4.45 -10.67 -3.36
N ILE A 45 5.28 -10.89 -4.39
CA ILE A 45 4.88 -10.84 -5.80
C ILE A 45 3.73 -11.82 -6.08
N GLN A 46 3.83 -13.07 -5.62
CA GLN A 46 2.78 -14.07 -5.84
C GLN A 46 1.44 -13.66 -5.23
N LEU A 47 1.45 -13.10 -4.01
CA LEU A 47 0.23 -12.63 -3.35
C LEU A 47 -0.36 -11.39 -4.04
N CYS A 48 0.49 -10.47 -4.53
CA CYS A 48 0.05 -9.36 -5.39
C CYS A 48 -0.63 -9.89 -6.66
N THR A 49 -0.02 -10.85 -7.36
CA THR A 49 -0.54 -11.38 -8.62
C THR A 49 -1.82 -12.19 -8.46
N ILE A 50 -1.93 -12.99 -7.38
CA ILE A 50 -3.07 -13.89 -7.15
C ILE A 50 -4.27 -13.16 -6.55
N VAL A 51 -4.03 -12.25 -5.58
CA VAL A 51 -5.09 -11.67 -4.74
C VAL A 51 -5.23 -10.16 -4.98
N GLY A 52 -4.36 -9.54 -5.77
CA GLY A 52 -4.27 -8.08 -5.85
C GLY A 52 -3.76 -7.45 -4.55
N LEU A 53 -3.18 -8.25 -3.65
CA LEU A 53 -2.85 -7.85 -2.29
C LEU A 53 -1.36 -7.50 -2.20
N ASP A 54 -1.08 -6.20 -2.24
CA ASP A 54 0.26 -5.66 -2.05
C ASP A 54 0.64 -5.68 -0.57
N ILE A 55 1.57 -6.57 -0.18
CA ILE A 55 2.02 -6.73 1.21
C ILE A 55 2.88 -5.54 1.67
N GLY A 56 3.50 -4.81 0.73
CA GLY A 56 4.27 -3.60 1.00
C GLY A 56 3.36 -2.41 1.30
N LYS A 57 2.18 -2.37 0.68
CA LYS A 57 1.09 -1.50 1.13
C LYS A 57 0.43 -2.17 2.33
N ARG A 58 0.79 -1.73 3.54
CA ARG A 58 -0.02 -2.01 4.72
C ARG A 58 -1.48 -1.75 4.37
N THR A 59 -2.26 -2.81 4.19
CA THR A 59 -3.71 -2.76 4.25
C THR A 59 -4.05 -2.49 5.70
N GLY A 60 -3.85 -1.23 6.09
CA GLY A 60 -4.63 -0.66 7.17
C GLY A 60 -6.10 -0.89 6.86
N ARG A 61 -6.94 -0.87 7.90
CA ARG A 61 -8.39 -0.90 7.73
C ARG A 61 -8.78 -0.01 6.54
N PRO A 62 -9.70 -0.46 5.65
CA PRO A 62 -10.14 0.36 4.54
C PRO A 62 -10.42 1.76 5.08
N SER A 63 -9.71 2.74 4.53
CA SER A 63 -9.93 4.13 4.91
C SER A 63 -11.40 4.41 4.64
N VAL A 64 -12.13 4.83 5.67
CA VAL A 64 -13.51 5.29 5.51
C VAL A 64 -13.55 6.47 4.54
N VAL A 65 -12.45 7.22 4.44
CA VAL A 65 -12.25 8.29 3.47
C VAL A 65 -11.92 7.69 2.11
N THR A 66 -12.91 7.69 1.22
CA THR A 66 -12.75 7.45 -0.22
C THR A 66 -12.27 8.73 -0.91
N PRO A 67 -11.68 8.65 -2.12
CA PRO A 67 -11.32 9.84 -2.90
C PRO A 67 -12.50 10.78 -3.15
N GLU A 68 -13.71 10.24 -3.28
CA GLU A 68 -14.95 11.00 -3.44
C GLU A 68 -15.29 11.84 -2.20
N ILE A 69 -15.12 11.25 -1.00
CA ILE A 69 -15.29 11.99 0.27
C ILE A 69 -14.23 13.09 0.40
N GLU A 70 -12.99 12.80 0.00
CA GLU A 70 -11.90 13.77 0.04
C GLU A 70 -12.17 14.98 -0.86
N GLU A 71 -12.61 14.75 -2.10
CA GLU A 71 -12.95 15.83 -3.04
C GLU A 71 -14.07 16.73 -2.51
N VAL A 72 -15.16 16.15 -1.99
CA VAL A 72 -16.29 16.93 -1.47
C VAL A 72 -15.90 17.74 -0.22
N VAL A 73 -15.07 17.18 0.67
CA VAL A 73 -14.55 17.91 1.83
C VAL A 73 -13.66 19.09 1.41
N ILE A 74 -12.82 18.90 0.38
CA ILE A 74 -11.98 19.97 -0.16
C ILE A 74 -12.85 21.11 -0.73
N GLU A 75 -13.88 20.79 -1.50
CA GLU A 75 -14.82 21.79 -2.03
C GLU A 75 -15.55 22.53 -0.92
N LEU A 76 -16.03 21.81 0.10
CA LEU A 76 -16.76 22.37 1.23
C LEU A 76 -15.91 23.35 2.06
N VAL A 77 -14.66 22.98 2.34
CA VAL A 77 -13.69 23.86 3.02
C VAL A 77 -13.34 25.07 2.16
N ALA A 78 -13.22 24.89 0.83
CA ALA A 78 -12.94 25.99 -0.08
C ALA A 78 -14.11 26.98 -0.20
N MET A 79 -15.36 26.52 -0.02
CA MET A 79 -16.56 27.36 -0.07
C MET A 79 -16.87 28.06 1.27
N SER A 80 -16.42 27.49 2.39
CA SER A 80 -16.76 27.98 3.73
C SER A 80 -15.51 28.12 4.61
N ASN A 81 -15.05 29.37 4.79
CA ASN A 81 -13.88 29.68 5.63
C ASN A 81 -14.10 29.45 7.15
N GLU A 82 -15.33 29.23 7.59
CA GLU A 82 -15.70 29.12 9.01
C GLU A 82 -16.34 27.76 9.37
N ILE A 83 -16.22 26.75 8.49
CA ILE A 83 -16.79 25.43 8.79
C ILE A 83 -15.96 24.69 9.83
N PHE A 84 -16.61 24.17 10.87
CA PHE A 84 -15.96 23.42 11.92
C PHE A 84 -15.83 21.94 11.54
N GLN A 85 -14.82 21.26 12.10
CA GLN A 85 -14.57 19.85 11.81
C GLN A 85 -15.78 18.95 12.13
N ASP A 86 -16.53 19.27 13.18
CA ASP A 86 -17.74 18.53 13.57
C ASP A 86 -18.84 18.66 12.52
N GLU A 87 -19.00 19.85 11.90
CA GLU A 87 -19.98 20.08 10.83
C GLU A 87 -19.58 19.39 9.52
N ILE A 88 -18.28 19.35 9.20
CA ILE A 88 -17.76 18.55 8.08
C ILE A 88 -18.06 17.07 8.33
N THR A 89 -17.89 16.63 9.58
CA THR A 89 -18.09 15.24 9.98
C THR A 89 -19.55 14.83 9.83
N ASP A 90 -20.48 15.64 10.37
CA ASP A 90 -21.93 15.42 10.22
C ASP A 90 -22.33 15.41 8.74
N PHE A 91 -21.82 16.35 7.95
CA PHE A 91 -22.08 16.40 6.50
C PHE A 91 -21.59 15.12 5.79
N VAL A 92 -20.37 14.66 6.06
CA VAL A 92 -19.85 13.43 5.44
C VAL A 92 -20.66 12.20 5.87
N TYR A 93 -21.08 12.14 7.13
CA TYR A 93 -21.93 11.05 7.63
C TYR A 93 -23.29 11.01 6.95
N ASP A 94 -23.94 12.16 6.78
CA ASP A 94 -25.25 12.29 6.15
C ASP A 94 -25.20 12.06 4.63
N GLU A 95 -24.26 12.69 3.93
CA GLU A 95 -24.17 12.65 2.46
C GLU A 95 -23.73 11.27 1.95
N PHE A 96 -22.79 10.63 2.64
CA PHE A 96 -22.22 9.34 2.23
C PHE A 96 -22.80 8.14 2.99
N ASN A 97 -23.81 8.35 3.84
CA ASN A 97 -24.47 7.33 4.66
C ASN A 97 -23.48 6.40 5.38
N VAL A 98 -22.42 6.99 5.95
CA VAL A 98 -21.32 6.25 6.57
C VAL A 98 -21.80 5.70 7.91
N GLN A 99 -22.22 4.44 7.96
CA GLN A 99 -22.56 3.79 9.23
C GLN A 99 -21.28 3.36 9.95
N LEU A 100 -21.02 3.95 11.12
CA LEU A 100 -19.99 3.45 12.04
C LEU A 100 -20.43 2.06 12.55
N LEU A 101 -19.82 1.00 12.00
CA LEU A 101 -19.91 -0.38 12.52
C LEU A 101 -19.07 -0.57 13.78
#